data_AF-A0A6B3FN79-F1
#
_entry.id   AF-A0A6B3FN79-F1
#
_cell.length_a   1.000
_cell.length_b   1.000
_cell.length_c   1.000
_cell.angle_alpha   90.00
_cell.angle_beta   90.00
_cell.angle_gamma   90.00
#
_symmetry.space_group_name_H-M   'P 1'
#
loop_
_entity.id
_entity.type
_entity.pdbx_description
1 polymer ?
#
loop_
_entity_poly.entity_id
_entity_poly.type
_entity_poly.pdbx_seq_one_letter_code
_entity_poly.pdbx_strand_id
1 'polypeptide(L)'
;QKRDDVSGSGGYTHKTIWAANSTGLHNLFKLSSDAYAEGWLQKWPRMDKETISQWSEGLIASTGCPSGEVQTRLRLGQPEEALKAAADYQDIFGKDRYFLELMDHG
;
A
#
# COMPACT_ATOMS: atom_id res chain seq x y z
N GLN A 1 1.49 21.72 2.69
CA GLN A 1 2.47 20.75 3.21
C GLN A 1 3.80 20.94 2.47
N LYS A 2 4.95 20.92 3.17
CA LYS A 2 6.28 21.09 2.54
C LYS A 2 6.64 19.84 1.71
N ARG A 3 7.56 19.97 0.75
CA ARG A 3 8.11 18.89 -0.11
C ARG A 3 8.73 17.67 0.63
N ASP A 4 8.73 17.67 1.95
CA ASP A 4 9.34 16.66 2.84
C ASP A 4 8.29 15.74 3.51
N ASP A 5 7.07 15.72 2.97
CA ASP A 5 5.92 15.04 3.58
C ASP A 5 5.70 13.63 3.00
N VAL A 6 6.78 12.84 2.96
CA VAL A 6 6.73 11.40 2.73
C VAL A 6 6.91 10.72 4.08
N SER A 7 6.02 9.79 4.43
CA SER A 7 6.05 9.08 5.72
C SER A 7 7.42 8.47 6.00
N GLY A 8 7.84 8.56 7.27
CA GLY A 8 9.13 8.03 7.71
C GLY A 8 10.34 8.66 7.02
N SER A 9 10.31 9.95 6.68
CA SER A 9 11.41 10.67 6.00
C SER A 9 11.80 10.04 4.65
N GLY A 10 10.81 9.51 3.92
CA GLY A 10 11.02 8.80 2.66
C GLY A 10 11.29 7.30 2.80
N GLY A 11 11.21 6.73 4.02
CA GLY A 11 11.48 5.32 4.26
C GLY A 11 10.36 4.35 3.85
N TYR A 12 9.10 4.79 3.86
CA TYR A 12 7.94 3.96 3.48
C TYR A 12 6.69 4.81 3.19
N THR A 13 5.67 4.17 2.63
CA THR A 13 4.31 4.72 2.46
C THR A 13 3.30 3.83 3.17
N HIS A 14 2.11 4.36 3.43
CA HIS A 14 1.02 3.60 4.06
C HIS A 14 0.17 2.85 3.03
N LYS A 15 -0.38 1.71 3.44
CA LYS A 15 -1.29 0.91 2.62
C LYS A 15 -2.36 0.29 3.52
N THR A 16 -3.62 0.42 3.12
CA THR A 16 -4.75 -0.26 3.77
C THR A 16 -5.06 -1.54 3.02
N ILE A 17 -5.05 -2.67 3.73
CA ILE A 17 -5.34 -4.01 3.18
C ILE A 17 -6.27 -4.73 4.15
N TRP A 18 -7.29 -5.40 3.62
CA TRP A 18 -8.25 -6.22 4.35
C TRP A 18 -8.29 -7.65 3.80
N ALA A 19 -8.64 -8.60 4.66
CA ALA A 19 -8.95 -9.96 4.23
C ALA A 19 -10.43 -10.07 3.82
N ALA A 20 -10.70 -10.53 2.60
CA ALA A 20 -12.05 -10.81 2.13
C ALA A 20 -12.58 -12.18 2.61
N ASN A 21 -11.68 -13.10 2.94
CA ASN A 21 -11.99 -14.47 3.34
C ASN A 21 -10.85 -15.07 4.20
N SER A 22 -10.98 -16.34 4.58
CA SER A 22 -9.99 -17.06 5.39
C SER A 22 -8.63 -17.18 4.72
N THR A 23 -8.58 -17.42 3.40
CA THR A 23 -7.33 -17.44 2.62
C THR A 23 -6.63 -16.08 2.70
N GLY A 24 -7.38 -14.99 2.52
CA GLY A 24 -6.88 -13.63 2.68
C GLY A 24 -6.34 -13.36 4.09
N LEU A 25 -6.99 -13.87 5.13
CA LEU A 25 -6.50 -13.71 6.50
C LEU A 25 -5.16 -14.43 6.71
N HIS A 26 -5.03 -15.66 6.21
CA HIS A 26 -3.76 -16.38 6.27
C HIS A 26 -2.66 -15.66 5.48
N ASN A 27 -3.01 -15.08 4.33
CA ASN A 27 -2.08 -14.30 3.52
C ASN A 27 -1.66 -12.99 4.20
N LEU A 28 -2.55 -12.32 4.96
CA LEU A 28 -2.16 -11.18 5.80
C LEU A 28 -1.14 -11.58 6.87
N PHE A 29 -1.29 -12.77 7.48
CA PHE A 29 -0.28 -13.26 8.43
C PHE A 29 1.05 -13.52 7.75
N LYS A 30 1.07 -14.12 6.55
CA LYS A 30 2.29 -14.30 5.77
C LYS A 30 2.95 -12.99 5.41
N LEU A 31 2.19 -12.04 4.86
CA LEU A 31 2.68 -10.69 4.58
C LEU A 31 3.30 -10.03 5.81
N SER A 32 2.63 -10.12 6.96
CA SER A 32 3.17 -9.58 8.21
C SER A 32 4.46 -10.29 8.60
N SER A 33 4.52 -11.61 8.55
CA SER A 33 5.74 -12.36 8.87
C SER A 33 6.91 -12.00 7.96
N ASP A 34 6.69 -11.94 6.64
CA ASP A 34 7.71 -11.62 5.65
C ASP A 34 8.20 -10.16 5.82
N ALA A 35 7.29 -9.22 6.14
CA ALA A 35 7.66 -7.84 6.43
C ALA A 35 8.61 -7.70 7.64
N TYR A 36 8.47 -8.56 8.64
CA TYR A 36 9.38 -8.62 9.79
C TYR A 36 10.69 -9.36 9.48
N ALA A 37 10.62 -10.44 8.70
CA ALA A 37 11.78 -11.26 8.38
C ALA A 37 12.73 -10.58 7.38
N GLU A 38 12.17 -9.93 6.36
CA GLU A 38 12.93 -9.44 5.19
C GLU A 38 12.79 -7.93 4.99
N GLY A 39 11.65 -7.35 5.39
CA GLY A 39 11.31 -5.95 5.16
C GLY A 39 11.77 -4.96 6.24
N TRP A 40 12.58 -5.39 7.21
CA TRP A 40 12.91 -4.61 8.40
C TRP A 40 13.77 -3.37 8.10
N LEU A 41 13.20 -2.18 8.28
CA LEU A 41 13.92 -0.91 8.19
C LEU A 41 13.95 -0.21 9.55
N GLN A 42 15.07 -0.34 10.26
CA GLN A 42 15.35 0.19 11.61
C GLN A 42 14.32 -0.27 12.66
N LYS A 43 13.09 0.25 12.59
CA LYS A 43 11.96 -0.02 13.49
C LYS A 43 10.68 -0.44 12.77
N TRP A 44 10.63 -0.36 11.43
CA TRP A 44 9.41 -0.59 10.67
C TRP A 44 9.54 -1.82 9.77
N PRO A 45 8.71 -2.86 9.98
CA PRO A 45 8.57 -3.93 9.00
C PRO A 45 7.82 -3.38 7.78
N ARG A 46 8.33 -3.63 6.58
CA ARG A 46 7.77 -3.10 5.33
C ARG A 46 7.44 -4.21 4.36
N MET A 47 6.45 -3.95 3.51
CA MET A 47 6.10 -4.83 2.40
C MET A 47 6.40 -4.08 1.11
N ASP A 48 7.02 -4.75 0.14
CA ASP A 48 7.13 -4.24 -1.22
C ASP A 48 6.02 -4.81 -2.11
N LYS A 49 5.92 -4.30 -3.34
CA LYS A 49 4.88 -4.70 -4.30
C LYS A 49 5.03 -6.18 -4.71
N GLU A 50 6.25 -6.72 -4.74
CA GLU A 50 6.51 -8.12 -5.11
C GLU A 50 6.00 -9.08 -4.04
N THR A 51 6.31 -8.79 -2.78
CA THR A 51 5.81 -9.55 -1.61
C THR A 51 4.28 -9.49 -1.53
N ILE A 52 3.70 -8.30 -1.76
CA ILE A 52 2.23 -8.13 -1.80
C ILE A 52 1.63 -8.94 -2.94
N SER A 53 2.25 -8.95 -4.12
CA SER A 53 1.79 -9.69 -5.30
C SER A 53 1.71 -11.19 -5.00
N GLN A 54 2.75 -11.75 -4.37
CA GLN A 54 2.84 -13.16 -4.01
C GLN A 54 1.69 -13.63 -3.12
N TRP A 55 1.21 -12.78 -2.21
CA TRP A 55 0.18 -13.12 -1.22
C TRP A 55 -1.15 -12.36 -1.43
N SER A 56 -1.41 -11.86 -2.63
CA SER A 56 -2.58 -11.00 -2.94
C SER A 56 -3.94 -11.74 -2.98
N GLU A 57 -3.92 -13.07 -3.01
CA GLU A 57 -5.16 -13.87 -3.05
C GLU A 57 -6.01 -13.65 -1.80
N GLY A 58 -7.32 -13.45 -1.98
CA GLY A 58 -8.25 -13.22 -0.89
C GLY A 58 -8.12 -11.87 -0.18
N LEU A 59 -7.22 -10.98 -0.65
CA LEU A 59 -7.05 -9.62 -0.13
C LEU A 59 -7.86 -8.59 -0.91
N ILE A 60 -8.29 -7.55 -0.21
CA ILE A 60 -8.85 -6.30 -0.73
C ILE A 60 -7.92 -5.17 -0.28
N ALA A 61 -7.70 -4.17 -1.12
CA ALA A 61 -6.89 -3.01 -0.74
C ALA A 61 -7.46 -1.71 -1.29
N SER A 62 -6.90 -0.60 -0.83
CA SER A 62 -7.27 0.74 -1.28
C SER A 62 -6.08 1.57 -1.75
N THR A 63 -6.35 2.76 -2.29
CA THR A 63 -5.32 3.78 -2.57
C THR A 63 -4.61 4.31 -1.31
N GLY A 64 -5.16 4.04 -0.12
CA GLY A 64 -4.58 4.39 1.17
C GLY A 64 -4.84 5.84 1.60
N CYS A 65 -4.28 6.19 2.75
CA CYS A 65 -4.42 7.50 3.37
C CYS A 65 -3.54 8.58 2.70
N PRO A 66 -3.51 9.84 3.19
CA PRO A 66 -2.58 10.85 2.68
C PRO A 66 -1.13 10.36 2.65
N SER A 67 -0.68 9.56 3.62
CA SER A 67 0.67 8.97 3.63
C SER A 67 0.84 7.75 2.68
N GLY A 68 -0.18 7.41 1.89
CA GLY A 68 -0.11 6.35 0.88
C GLY A 68 0.61 6.79 -0.40
N GLU A 69 1.07 5.82 -1.19
CA GLU A 69 1.89 6.07 -2.39
C GLU A 69 1.18 7.00 -3.38
N VAL A 70 -0.08 6.71 -3.72
CA VAL A 70 -0.87 7.47 -4.72
C VAL A 70 -1.00 8.94 -4.29
N GLN A 71 -1.46 9.19 -3.06
CA GLN A 71 -1.65 10.53 -2.53
C GLN A 71 -0.32 11.30 -2.39
N THR A 72 0.75 10.61 -1.98
CA THR A 72 2.09 11.19 -1.89
C THR A 72 2.58 11.67 -3.26
N ARG A 73 2.44 10.84 -4.32
CA ARG A 73 2.81 11.22 -5.70
C ARG A 73 1.99 12.40 -6.20
N LEU A 74 0.68 12.42 -5.94
CA LEU A 74 -0.18 13.55 -6.30
C LEU A 74 0.27 14.85 -5.62
N ARG A 75 0.56 14.83 -4.32
CA ARG A 75 1.06 16.00 -3.58
C ARG A 75 2.43 16.48 -4.04
N LEU A 76 3.26 15.59 -4.57
CA LEU A 76 4.55 15.93 -5.18
C LEU A 76 4.44 16.46 -6.62
N GLY A 77 3.22 16.59 -7.16
CA GLY A 77 3.01 17.06 -8.53
C GLY A 77 3.34 16.02 -9.60
N GLN A 78 3.26 14.73 -9.26
CA GLN A 78 3.63 13.60 -10.13
C GLN A 78 2.38 12.76 -10.50
N PRO A 79 1.42 13.31 -11.28
CA PRO A 79 0.15 12.63 -11.56
C PRO A 79 0.31 11.34 -12.37
N GLU A 80 1.25 11.28 -13.30
CA GLU A 80 1.51 10.07 -14.09
C GLU A 80 2.03 8.93 -13.21
N GLU A 81 2.95 9.22 -12.29
CA GLU A 81 3.46 8.24 -11.32
C GLU A 81 2.37 7.80 -10.33
N ALA A 82 1.47 8.71 -9.94
CA ALA A 82 0.32 8.38 -9.10
C ALA A 82 -0.62 7.40 -9.80
N LEU A 83 -0.91 7.65 -11.08
CA LEU A 83 -1.75 6.78 -11.91
C LEU A 83 -1.10 5.41 -12.11
N LYS A 84 0.20 5.39 -12.41
CA LYS A 84 0.97 4.16 -12.54
C LYS A 84 0.94 3.35 -11.23
N ALA A 85 1.19 3.98 -10.10
CA ALA A 85 1.13 3.31 -8.80
C ALA A 85 -0.26 2.71 -8.50
N ALA A 86 -1.33 3.45 -8.81
CA ALA A 86 -2.69 2.95 -8.67
C ALA A 86 -2.97 1.76 -9.62
N ALA A 87 -2.48 1.82 -10.87
CA ALA A 87 -2.60 0.74 -11.83
C ALA A 87 -1.84 -0.52 -11.39
N ASP A 88 -0.59 -0.39 -10.96
CA ASP A 88 0.22 -1.51 -10.46
C ASP A 88 -0.53 -2.27 -9.34
N TYR A 89 -1.10 -1.54 -8.38
CA TYR A 89 -1.85 -2.16 -7.29
C TYR A 89 -3.19 -2.75 -7.75
N GLN A 90 -3.87 -2.11 -8.70
CA GLN A 90 -5.07 -2.70 -9.30
C GLN A 90 -4.75 -4.00 -10.01
N ASP A 91 -3.60 -4.11 -10.68
CA ASP A 91 -3.16 -5.34 -11.35
C ASP A 91 -2.82 -6.43 -10.33
N ILE A 92 -2.20 -6.06 -9.19
CA ILE A 92 -1.89 -6.99 -8.09
C ILE A 92 -3.16 -7.51 -7.41
N PHE A 93 -4.06 -6.63 -6.97
CA PHE A 93 -5.25 -7.04 -6.21
C PHE A 93 -6.41 -7.47 -7.12
N GLY A 94 -6.45 -7.00 -8.37
CA GLY A 94 -7.56 -7.16 -9.28
C GLY A 94 -8.59 -6.02 -9.19
N LYS A 95 -9.25 -5.75 -10.32
CA LYS A 95 -10.20 -4.63 -10.49
C LYS A 95 -11.34 -4.61 -9.48
N ASP A 96 -11.82 -5.78 -9.06
CA ASP A 96 -12.95 -5.90 -8.12
C ASP A 96 -12.52 -5.83 -6.64
N ARG A 97 -11.21 -5.73 -6.36
CA ARG A 97 -10.64 -5.78 -5.00
C ARG A 97 -9.71 -4.60 -4.70
N TYR A 98 -9.70 -3.58 -5.57
CA TYR A 98 -8.93 -2.36 -5.38
C TYR A 98 -9.81 -1.12 -5.43
N PHE A 99 -9.82 -0.35 -4.34
CA PHE A 99 -10.77 0.76 -4.16
C PHE A 99 -10.06 2.12 -4.06
N LEU A 100 -10.72 3.15 -4.57
CA LEU A 100 -10.32 4.54 -4.34
C LEU A 100 -10.74 4.95 -2.91
N GLU A 101 -9.76 5.17 -2.04
CA GLU A 101 -10.00 5.65 -0.68
C GLU A 101 -10.18 7.17 -0.69
N LEU A 102 -11.31 7.62 -0.15
CA LEU A 102 -11.63 9.02 0.05
C LEU A 102 -11.71 9.29 1.56
N MET A 103 -10.97 10.28 2.02
CA MET A 103 -10.99 10.72 3.41
C MET A 103 -10.99 12.23 3.48
N ASP A 104 -11.94 12.78 4.22
CA ASP A 104 -12.09 14.21 4.48
C ASP A 104 -12.21 14.43 5.98
N HIS A 105 -11.37 15.33 6.50
CA HIS A 105 -11.30 15.68 7.92
C HIS A 105 -11.35 17.20 8.14
N GLY A 106 -11.60 18.02 7.10
CA GLY A 106 -11.68 19.49 7.18
C GLY A 106 -10.49 20.25 6.62
#